data_AF-A0A6A4GBE4-F1
#
_entry.id   AF-A0A6A4GBE4-F1
#
_cell.length_a   1.000
_cell.length_b   1.000
_cell.length_c   1.000
_cell.angle_alpha   90.00
_cell.angle_beta   90.00
_cell.angle_gamma   90.00
#
_symmetry.space_group_name_H-M   'P 1'
#
loop_
_entity.id
_entity.type
_entity.pdbx_description
1 polymer ?
#
loop_
_entity_poly.entity_id
_entity_poly.type
_entity_poly.pdbx_seq_one_letter_code
_entity_poly.pdbx_strand_id
1 'polypeptide(L)'
;MICLHTGISYWTALVLPSSLRVLHLTNVNDYGVYLVGLGIEISYPPMLSTILVDLNMNMVRWTNIDHGLARLWRSLGPVTTITIDMDDGQRFWKTTDHVPQVDLNRFLHGFKLPHLEICCSQSPRLANIFALLIASLPDSACDISFDFDAGATDGPADCDSHLEDWDDWDQVLIKRYERGLLNRVWFRCTTRMMSWDGPSSSSDRTPDHSILDRVRKLLPQSDNAGIIDVDYSRRFLGD
;
A
#
# COMPACT_ATOMS: atom_id res chain seq x y z
N MET A 1 16.60 -11.22 -2.51
CA MET A 1 15.77 -10.65 -1.44
C MET A 1 16.69 -10.40 -0.26
N ILE A 2 16.81 -9.16 0.19
CA ILE A 2 17.55 -8.81 1.42
C ILE A 2 16.48 -8.40 2.43
N CYS A 3 16.41 -9.11 3.56
CA CYS A 3 15.59 -8.72 4.70
C CYS A 3 16.51 -8.07 5.73
N LEU A 4 16.20 -6.83 6.14
CA LEU A 4 17.07 -6.03 6.99
C LEU A 4 16.48 -5.93 8.38
N HIS A 5 17.15 -6.58 9.35
CA HIS A 5 16.84 -6.44 10.76
C HIS A 5 17.91 -5.54 11.39
N THR A 6 17.56 -4.33 11.81
CA THR A 6 18.54 -3.36 12.32
C THR A 6 18.56 -3.31 13.85
N GLY A 7 19.71 -3.62 14.43
CA GLY A 7 20.08 -3.34 15.82
C GLY A 7 20.82 -2.01 15.94
N ILE A 8 20.85 -1.42 17.14
CA ILE A 8 21.30 -0.05 17.41
C ILE A 8 22.81 0.13 17.15
N SER A 9 23.15 1.33 16.63
CA SER A 9 24.45 2.04 16.57
C SER A 9 25.43 1.68 15.44
N TYR A 10 25.48 2.52 14.38
CA TYR A 10 26.58 3.40 13.92
C TYR A 10 26.14 4.08 12.59
N TRP A 11 26.56 5.34 12.33
CA TRP A 11 26.19 6.19 11.18
C TRP A 11 26.71 5.69 9.81
N THR A 12 26.39 4.47 9.43
CA THR A 12 26.91 3.85 8.20
C THR A 12 25.76 3.60 7.25
N ALA A 13 25.78 4.25 6.08
CA ALA A 13 24.79 4.00 5.04
C ALA A 13 24.80 2.53 4.63
N LEU A 14 23.62 1.96 4.39
CA LEU A 14 23.53 0.59 3.91
C LEU A 14 23.73 0.55 2.40
N VAL A 15 24.90 0.11 1.95
CA VAL A 15 25.15 -0.06 0.50
C VAL A 15 24.38 -1.29 0.01
N LEU A 16 23.38 -1.04 -0.84
CA LEU A 16 22.60 -2.09 -1.49
C LEU A 16 23.35 -2.61 -2.72
N PRO A 17 23.31 -3.92 -3.01
CA PRO A 17 23.99 -4.46 -4.18
C PRO A 17 23.34 -3.94 -5.47
N SER A 18 24.15 -3.65 -6.50
CA SER A 18 23.67 -3.14 -7.80
C SER A 18 22.68 -4.06 -8.51
N SER A 19 22.73 -5.36 -8.19
CA SER A 19 21.80 -6.39 -8.70
C SER A 19 20.47 -6.47 -7.93
N LEU A 20 20.27 -5.65 -6.89
CA LEU A 20 19.03 -5.65 -6.12
C LEU A 20 17.87 -5.21 -7.03
N ARG A 21 16.88 -6.11 -7.19
CA ARG A 21 15.66 -5.83 -7.95
C ARG A 21 14.47 -5.47 -7.09
N VAL A 22 14.38 -6.14 -5.94
CA VAL A 22 13.25 -6.04 -5.02
C VAL A 22 13.81 -5.80 -3.62
N LEU A 23 13.38 -4.71 -3.00
CA LEU A 23 13.66 -4.37 -1.62
C LEU A 23 12.40 -4.53 -0.80
N HIS A 24 12.54 -5.09 0.39
CA HIS A 24 11.44 -5.40 1.27
C HIS A 24 11.67 -4.82 2.66
N LEU A 25 10.73 -4.01 3.14
CA LEU A 25 10.81 -3.29 4.39
C LEU A 25 9.68 -3.74 5.33
N THR A 26 9.89 -4.87 6.01
CA THR A 26 8.97 -5.39 7.03
C THR A 26 9.51 -5.17 8.43
N ASN A 27 8.66 -4.69 9.33
CA ASN A 27 9.01 -4.49 10.74
C ASN A 27 10.33 -3.70 10.96
N VAL A 28 10.70 -2.85 9.99
CA VAL A 28 11.91 -2.02 10.02
C VAL A 28 11.63 -0.76 10.83
N ASN A 29 12.42 -0.50 11.87
CA ASN A 29 12.32 0.77 12.59
C ASN A 29 12.73 1.97 11.71
N ASP A 30 12.40 3.19 12.13
CA ASP A 30 12.71 4.43 11.39
C ASP A 30 14.19 4.57 11.03
N TYR A 31 15.07 4.07 11.91
CA TYR A 31 16.51 4.11 11.69
C TYR A 31 16.94 3.20 10.53
N GLY A 32 16.41 1.99 10.46
CA GLY A 32 16.67 1.08 9.34
C GLY A 32 16.15 1.66 8.02
N VAL A 33 14.96 2.24 8.01
CA VAL A 33 14.42 2.94 6.83
C VAL A 33 15.33 4.10 6.42
N TYR A 34 15.81 4.88 7.39
CA TYR A 34 16.75 5.98 7.13
C TYR A 34 18.06 5.49 6.50
N LEU A 35 18.67 4.42 7.03
CA LEU A 35 19.93 3.88 6.50
C LEU A 35 19.77 3.33 5.08
N VAL A 36 18.63 2.70 4.79
CA VAL A 36 18.26 2.25 3.45
C VAL A 36 18.09 3.44 2.52
N GLY A 37 17.32 4.46 2.93
CA GLY A 37 17.10 5.67 2.13
C GLY A 37 18.39 6.40 1.82
N LEU A 38 19.32 6.49 2.78
CA LEU A 38 20.65 7.06 2.60
C LEU A 38 21.51 6.21 1.66
N GLY A 39 21.44 4.88 1.78
CA GLY A 39 22.13 3.95 0.89
C GLY A 39 21.69 4.10 -0.57
N ILE A 40 20.38 4.19 -0.80
CA ILE A 40 19.78 4.42 -2.12
C ILE A 40 20.15 5.82 -2.66
N GLU A 41 20.19 6.84 -1.79
CA GLU A 41 20.61 8.20 -2.18
C GLU A 41 22.06 8.25 -2.67
N ILE A 42 22.96 7.55 -1.98
CA ILE A 42 24.39 7.51 -2.30
C ILE A 42 24.68 6.59 -3.49
N SER A 43 24.04 5.43 -3.52
CA SER A 43 24.31 4.37 -4.49
C SER A 43 23.00 3.70 -4.89
N TYR A 44 22.24 4.42 -5.71
CA TYR A 44 20.98 3.92 -6.24
C TYR A 44 21.20 2.61 -7.02
N PRO A 45 20.60 1.48 -6.62
CA PRO A 45 20.77 0.23 -7.34
C PRO A 45 20.07 0.31 -8.70
N PRO A 46 20.79 0.21 -9.83
CA PRO A 46 20.22 0.45 -11.15
C PRO A 46 19.14 -0.56 -11.55
N MET A 47 19.10 -1.72 -10.90
CA MET A 47 18.10 -2.76 -11.17
C MET A 47 16.89 -2.71 -10.23
N LEU A 48 16.83 -1.78 -9.27
CA LEU A 48 15.76 -1.71 -8.29
C LEU A 48 14.44 -1.30 -8.95
N SER A 49 13.57 -2.29 -9.15
CA SER A 49 12.27 -2.09 -9.79
C SER A 49 11.13 -2.02 -8.78
N THR A 50 11.28 -2.62 -7.59
CA THR A 50 10.15 -2.75 -6.66
C THR A 50 10.59 -2.55 -5.21
N ILE A 51 9.82 -1.76 -4.48
CA ILE A 51 9.90 -1.65 -3.02
C ILE A 51 8.58 -2.07 -2.42
N LEU A 52 8.66 -2.97 -1.46
CA LEU A 52 7.55 -3.52 -0.71
C LEU A 52 7.66 -2.99 0.71
N VAL A 53 6.60 -2.37 1.23
CA VAL A 53 6.61 -1.72 2.55
C VAL A 53 5.39 -2.13 3.34
N ASP A 54 5.60 -2.69 4.53
CA ASP A 54 4.51 -2.96 5.46
C ASP A 54 4.06 -1.66 6.13
N LEU A 55 2.79 -1.31 6.01
CA LEU A 55 2.18 -0.20 6.72
C LEU A 55 1.86 -0.61 8.16
N ASN A 56 2.90 -0.67 9.00
CA ASN A 56 2.70 -0.76 10.44
C ASN A 56 2.61 0.65 11.02
N MET A 57 1.43 1.08 11.45
CA MET A 57 1.22 2.42 12.04
C MET A 57 1.98 2.64 13.36
N ASN A 58 2.50 1.59 14.00
CA ASN A 58 3.48 1.76 15.06
C ASN A 58 4.78 2.39 14.55
N MET A 59 5.14 2.24 13.27
CA MET A 59 6.24 3.01 12.67
C MET A 59 5.88 4.50 12.57
N VAL A 60 4.60 4.84 12.36
CA VAL A 60 4.15 6.22 12.15
C VAL A 60 3.93 7.00 13.46
N ARG A 61 3.78 6.30 14.60
CA ARG A 61 3.62 6.93 15.92
C ARG A 61 4.93 7.41 16.56
N TRP A 62 6.10 7.03 16.04
CA TRP A 62 7.37 7.28 16.70
C TRP A 62 7.98 8.58 16.17
N THR A 63 8.31 9.47 17.12
CA THR A 63 8.76 10.83 16.88
C THR A 63 10.10 10.85 16.12
N ASN A 64 10.15 11.62 15.02
CA ASN A 64 11.27 11.87 14.05
C ASN A 64 11.17 11.21 12.65
N ILE A 65 9.96 10.84 12.21
CA ILE A 65 9.68 10.32 10.85
C ILE A 65 10.08 11.27 9.71
N ASP A 66 10.24 12.56 9.97
CA ASP A 66 10.54 13.57 8.93
C ASP A 66 11.84 13.29 8.15
N HIS A 67 12.69 12.36 8.59
CA HIS A 67 13.95 12.05 7.90
C HIS A 67 14.02 10.67 7.22
N GLY A 68 13.39 9.62 7.76
CA GLY A 68 13.60 8.24 7.28
C GLY A 68 12.84 7.95 5.98
N LEU A 69 11.53 7.75 6.09
CA LEU A 69 10.64 7.46 4.95
C LEU A 69 10.68 8.58 3.91
N ALA A 70 10.66 9.84 4.35
CA ALA A 70 10.71 10.95 3.44
C ALA A 70 11.99 11.03 2.62
N ARG A 71 13.13 10.60 3.18
CA ARG A 71 14.37 10.45 2.41
C ARG A 71 14.26 9.27 1.46
N LEU A 72 13.82 8.10 1.94
CA LEU A 72 13.61 6.92 1.11
C LEU A 72 12.82 7.27 -0.14
N TRP A 73 11.63 7.86 0.02
CA TRP A 73 10.75 8.26 -1.08
C TRP A 73 11.39 9.23 -2.07
N ARG A 74 12.15 10.21 -1.58
CA ARG A 74 12.86 11.17 -2.44
C ARG A 74 14.00 10.55 -3.22
N SER A 75 14.60 9.48 -2.71
CA SER A 75 15.73 8.78 -3.34
C SER A 75 15.29 7.79 -4.42
N LEU A 76 13.99 7.54 -4.58
CA LEU A 76 13.51 6.55 -5.55
C LEU A 76 13.51 7.08 -6.97
N GLY A 77 13.95 6.23 -7.89
CA GLY A 77 13.87 6.48 -9.32
C GLY A 77 12.42 6.40 -9.82
N PRO A 78 12.09 7.11 -10.92
CA PRO A 78 10.72 7.17 -11.45
C PRO A 78 10.19 5.83 -11.96
N VAL A 79 11.06 4.86 -12.19
CA VAL A 79 10.72 3.50 -12.67
C VAL A 79 10.49 2.50 -11.52
N THR A 80 10.74 2.90 -10.27
CA THR A 80 10.48 2.03 -9.12
C THR A 80 8.98 1.96 -8.85
N THR A 81 8.45 0.77 -8.67
CA THR A 81 7.10 0.53 -8.15
C THR A 81 7.17 0.45 -6.62
N ILE A 82 6.24 1.13 -5.94
CA ILE A 82 6.03 0.95 -4.50
C ILE A 82 4.74 0.18 -4.29
N THR A 83 4.85 -0.89 -3.51
CA THR A 83 3.72 -1.65 -2.98
C THR A 83 3.67 -1.44 -1.49
N ILE A 84 2.57 -0.88 -1.00
CA ILE A 84 2.27 -0.77 0.42
C ILE A 84 1.40 -1.97 0.82
N ASP A 85 1.91 -2.80 1.71
CA ASP A 85 1.14 -3.87 2.32
C ASP A 85 0.41 -3.32 3.55
N MET A 86 -0.93 -3.36 3.53
CA MET A 86 -1.77 -2.90 4.63
C MET A 86 -2.24 -4.06 5.54
N ASP A 87 -1.69 -5.27 5.41
CA ASP A 87 -2.23 -6.48 6.01
C ASP A 87 -1.45 -7.05 7.21
N ASP A 88 -2.21 -7.39 8.27
CA ASP A 88 -2.07 -8.67 8.99
C ASP A 88 -3.42 -9.17 9.56
N GLY A 89 -4.55 -8.60 9.11
CA GLY A 89 -5.90 -8.93 9.55
C GLY A 89 -6.21 -8.77 11.05
N GLN A 90 -5.24 -8.40 11.90
CA GLN A 90 -5.38 -8.55 13.36
C GLN A 90 -4.89 -7.34 14.17
N ARG A 91 -3.85 -6.62 13.71
CA ARG A 91 -3.20 -5.51 14.43
C ARG A 91 -3.70 -4.16 13.98
N PHE A 92 -3.87 -3.95 12.67
CA PHE A 92 -4.33 -2.66 12.14
C PHE A 92 -5.72 -2.30 12.70
N TRP A 93 -6.65 -3.25 12.62
CA TRP A 93 -8.08 -3.05 12.87
C TRP A 93 -8.50 -2.90 14.33
N LYS A 94 -7.66 -3.31 15.27
CA LYS A 94 -7.98 -3.27 16.71
C LYS A 94 -7.63 -1.92 17.36
N THR A 95 -6.85 -1.08 16.68
CA THR A 95 -6.31 0.16 17.27
C THR A 95 -6.78 1.45 16.61
N THR A 96 -7.54 1.38 15.51
CA THR A 96 -7.79 2.51 14.63
C THR A 96 -9.26 2.89 14.60
N ASP A 97 -9.81 3.35 15.72
CA ASP A 97 -10.98 4.24 15.63
C ASP A 97 -10.56 5.58 14.97
N HIS A 98 -9.28 5.98 15.07
CA HIS A 98 -8.75 7.16 14.40
C HIS A 98 -7.30 6.93 13.93
N VAL A 99 -7.10 6.68 12.64
CA VAL A 99 -5.84 7.06 11.98
C VAL A 99 -5.92 8.55 11.69
N PRO A 100 -5.08 9.40 12.30
CA PRO A 100 -5.05 10.81 11.98
C PRO A 100 -4.52 11.02 10.55
N GLN A 101 -5.19 11.86 9.75
CA GLN A 101 -4.70 12.27 8.43
C GLN A 101 -3.25 12.82 8.47
N VAL A 102 -2.85 13.43 9.59
CA VAL A 102 -1.47 13.91 9.80
C VAL A 102 -0.43 12.80 9.75
N ASP A 103 -0.76 11.60 10.20
CA ASP A 103 0.15 10.46 10.23
C ASP A 103 0.37 9.91 8.81
N LEU A 104 -0.70 9.83 8.01
CA LEU A 104 -0.60 9.49 6.58
C LEU A 104 0.16 10.55 5.78
N ASN A 105 -0.07 11.83 6.06
CA ASN A 105 0.68 12.92 5.43
C ASN A 105 2.19 12.83 5.72
N ARG A 106 2.57 12.45 6.95
CA ARG A 106 3.97 12.21 7.32
C ARG A 106 4.53 10.98 6.61
N PHE A 107 3.76 9.89 6.58
CA PHE A 107 4.15 8.66 5.90
C PHE A 107 4.42 8.90 4.41
N LEU A 108 3.59 9.69 3.73
CA LEU A 108 3.72 9.99 2.30
C LEU A 108 4.64 11.19 1.99
N HIS A 109 5.22 11.84 3.00
CA HIS A 109 6.03 13.03 2.80
C HIS A 109 7.22 12.72 1.88
N GLY A 110 7.39 13.45 0.79
CA GLY A 110 8.50 13.25 -0.15
C GLY A 110 8.26 12.16 -1.22
N PHE A 111 7.08 11.53 -1.24
CA PHE A 111 6.64 10.64 -2.31
C PHE A 111 6.47 11.42 -3.62
N LYS A 112 7.04 10.88 -4.71
CA LYS A 112 7.12 11.52 -6.04
C LYS A 112 6.75 10.60 -7.20
N LEU A 113 6.40 9.35 -6.91
CA LEU A 113 6.16 8.38 -7.96
C LEU A 113 4.76 8.55 -8.56
N PRO A 114 4.60 8.25 -9.85
CA PRO A 114 3.29 8.34 -10.51
C PRO A 114 2.35 7.22 -10.07
N HIS A 115 2.91 6.04 -9.82
CA HIS A 115 2.16 4.83 -9.52
C HIS A 115 2.33 4.39 -8.06
N LEU A 116 1.21 4.07 -7.41
CA LEU A 116 1.17 3.46 -6.09
C LEU A 116 0.36 2.16 -6.13
N GLU A 117 0.91 1.08 -5.59
CA GLU A 117 0.22 -0.18 -5.37
C GLU A 117 -0.06 -0.39 -3.89
N ILE A 118 -1.26 -0.87 -3.57
CA ILE A 118 -1.72 -1.14 -2.21
C ILE A 118 -2.20 -2.58 -2.17
N CYS A 119 -1.58 -3.41 -1.34
CA CYS A 119 -2.03 -4.77 -1.04
C CYS A 119 -2.81 -4.75 0.27
N CYS A 120 -3.94 -5.45 0.33
CA CYS A 120 -4.82 -5.40 1.49
C CYS A 120 -5.75 -6.61 1.57
N SER A 121 -6.32 -6.86 2.76
CA SER A 121 -7.39 -7.84 2.94
C SER A 121 -8.74 -7.33 2.38
N GLN A 122 -9.82 -8.09 2.53
CA GLN A 122 -11.16 -7.69 2.04
C GLN A 122 -12.04 -6.98 3.09
N SER A 123 -11.42 -6.42 4.14
CA SER A 123 -12.12 -5.75 5.24
C SER A 123 -12.89 -4.50 4.80
N PRO A 124 -14.14 -4.28 5.25
CA PRO A 124 -14.94 -3.08 4.93
C PRO A 124 -14.34 -1.83 5.58
N ARG A 125 -13.56 -1.99 6.65
CA ARG A 125 -12.91 -0.90 7.38
C ARG A 125 -11.81 -0.22 6.55
N LEU A 126 -11.40 -0.84 5.43
CA LEU A 126 -10.42 -0.26 4.52
C LEU A 126 -10.94 0.99 3.82
N ALA A 127 -12.25 1.11 3.58
CA ALA A 127 -12.81 2.24 2.83
C ALA A 127 -12.45 3.59 3.46
N ASN A 128 -12.61 3.74 4.77
CA ASN A 128 -12.22 4.96 5.49
C ASN A 128 -10.71 5.24 5.39
N ILE A 129 -9.87 4.22 5.57
CA ILE A 129 -8.41 4.37 5.47
C ILE A 129 -8.00 4.77 4.06
N PHE A 130 -8.63 4.18 3.04
CA PHE A 130 -8.39 4.55 1.66
C PHE A 130 -8.85 5.98 1.39
N ALA A 131 -10.02 6.40 1.89
CA ALA A 131 -10.45 7.79 1.77
C ALA A 131 -9.39 8.76 2.33
N LEU A 132 -8.89 8.48 3.53
CA LEU A 132 -7.83 9.26 4.17
C LEU A 132 -6.50 9.21 3.40
N LEU A 133 -6.07 8.03 2.97
CA LEU A 133 -4.83 7.82 2.22
C LEU A 133 -4.87 8.60 0.91
N ILE A 134 -5.93 8.43 0.12
CA ILE A 134 -6.13 9.10 -1.17
C ILE A 134 -6.13 10.62 -1.00
N ALA A 135 -6.79 11.13 0.05
CA ALA A 135 -6.78 12.55 0.38
C ALA A 135 -5.37 13.07 0.75
N SER A 136 -4.51 12.21 1.30
CA SER A 136 -3.14 12.50 1.69
C SER A 136 -2.09 12.29 0.59
N LEU A 137 -2.46 11.70 -0.55
CA LEU A 137 -1.51 11.44 -1.63
C LEU A 137 -0.98 12.74 -2.26
N PRO A 138 0.34 12.84 -2.50
CA PRO A 138 0.91 13.99 -3.21
C PRO A 138 0.43 14.03 -4.66
N ASP A 139 0.43 15.21 -5.27
CA ASP A 139 -0.05 15.44 -6.65
C ASP A 139 0.62 14.53 -7.70
N SER A 140 1.84 14.05 -7.43
CA SER A 140 2.53 13.14 -8.35
C SER A 140 1.85 11.78 -8.49
N ALA A 141 1.17 11.28 -7.45
CA ALA A 141 0.55 9.96 -7.45
C ALA A 141 -0.79 10.02 -8.22
N CYS A 142 -0.71 9.75 -9.51
CA CYS A 142 -1.85 9.85 -10.43
C CYS A 142 -2.43 8.49 -10.83
N ASP A 143 -1.73 7.41 -10.54
CA ASP A 143 -2.09 6.04 -10.89
C ASP A 143 -2.09 5.17 -9.63
N ILE A 144 -3.23 4.57 -9.28
CA ILE A 144 -3.39 3.86 -7.99
C ILE A 144 -3.94 2.47 -8.23
N SER A 145 -3.28 1.43 -7.72
CA SER A 145 -3.77 0.06 -7.78
C SER A 145 -4.01 -0.54 -6.41
N PHE A 146 -5.14 -1.24 -6.27
CA PHE A 146 -5.52 -2.00 -5.08
C PHE A 146 -5.52 -3.49 -5.43
N ASP A 147 -4.78 -4.28 -4.68
CA ASP A 147 -4.74 -5.74 -4.74
C ASP A 147 -5.35 -6.32 -3.47
N PHE A 148 -6.56 -6.86 -3.60
CA PHE A 148 -7.25 -7.53 -2.52
C PHE A 148 -6.80 -8.98 -2.40
N ASP A 149 -6.54 -9.44 -1.19
CA ASP A 149 -6.26 -10.85 -0.93
C ASP A 149 -7.55 -11.69 -1.03
N ALA A 150 -7.59 -12.56 -2.03
CA ALA A 150 -8.68 -13.52 -2.26
C ALA A 150 -8.76 -14.59 -1.16
N GLY A 151 -7.67 -14.82 -0.42
CA GLY A 151 -7.57 -15.79 0.67
C GLY A 151 -7.89 -15.23 2.06
N ALA A 152 -8.16 -13.93 2.16
CA ALA A 152 -8.23 -13.24 3.44
C ALA A 152 -9.32 -13.81 4.36
N THR A 153 -8.99 -13.97 5.64
CA THR A 153 -9.87 -14.65 6.62
C THR A 153 -10.92 -13.74 7.25
N ASP A 154 -10.75 -12.42 7.12
CA ASP A 154 -11.69 -11.40 7.55
C ASP A 154 -12.94 -11.32 6.65
N GLY A 155 -12.90 -12.01 5.50
CA GLY A 155 -14.04 -12.30 4.64
C GLY A 155 -14.67 -11.06 4.03
N PRO A 156 -15.65 -11.23 3.12
CA PRO A 156 -16.51 -10.14 2.74
C PRO A 156 -17.37 -9.82 3.97
N ALA A 157 -17.03 -8.77 4.72
CA ALA A 157 -18.00 -8.25 5.67
C ALA A 157 -19.27 -7.85 4.91
N ASP A 158 -20.37 -7.79 5.65
CA ASP A 158 -21.65 -7.30 5.15
C ASP A 158 -21.41 -6.04 4.32
N CYS A 159 -21.73 -6.11 3.02
CA CYS A 159 -21.31 -5.13 2.01
C CYS A 159 -21.97 -3.77 2.25
N ASP A 160 -23.05 -3.78 3.01
CA ASP A 160 -23.84 -2.61 3.39
C ASP A 160 -23.38 -2.03 4.75
N SER A 161 -22.42 -2.67 5.43
CA SER A 161 -21.78 -2.06 6.59
C SER A 161 -20.84 -0.94 6.12
N HIS A 162 -20.93 0.22 6.77
CA HIS A 162 -20.06 1.37 6.49
C HIS A 162 -20.20 2.00 5.09
N LEU A 163 -21.41 2.04 4.52
CA LEU A 163 -21.66 2.71 3.22
C LEU A 163 -21.18 4.18 3.19
N GLU A 164 -21.20 4.88 4.34
CA GLU A 164 -20.65 6.24 4.46
C GLU A 164 -19.14 6.28 4.17
N ASP A 165 -18.37 5.29 4.65
CA ASP A 165 -16.92 5.22 4.41
C ASP A 165 -16.61 4.95 2.94
N TRP A 166 -17.46 4.18 2.25
CA TRP A 166 -17.36 3.94 0.80
C TRP A 166 -17.73 5.18 -0.01
N ASP A 167 -18.77 5.91 0.39
CA ASP A 167 -19.14 7.17 -0.24
C ASP A 167 -18.03 8.22 -0.08
N ASP A 168 -17.45 8.34 1.12
CA ASP A 168 -16.29 9.21 1.37
C ASP A 168 -15.11 8.84 0.46
N TRP A 169 -14.83 7.54 0.30
CA TRP A 169 -13.79 7.07 -0.62
C TRP A 169 -14.08 7.44 -2.08
N ASP A 170 -15.31 7.23 -2.54
CA ASP A 170 -15.74 7.58 -3.91
C ASP A 170 -15.60 9.09 -4.16
N GLN A 171 -16.06 9.91 -3.20
CA GLN A 171 -15.98 11.37 -3.27
C GLN A 171 -14.53 11.86 -3.36
N VAL A 172 -13.59 11.30 -2.59
CA VAL A 172 -12.19 11.75 -2.66
C VAL A 172 -11.52 11.36 -3.97
N LEU A 173 -11.87 10.20 -4.54
CA LEU A 173 -11.38 9.77 -5.86
C LEU A 173 -11.86 10.73 -6.95
N ILE A 174 -13.16 11.03 -6.98
CA ILE A 174 -13.75 11.99 -7.92
C ILE A 174 -13.13 13.38 -7.78
N LYS A 175 -13.05 13.91 -6.56
CA LYS A 175 -12.45 15.22 -6.31
C LYS A 175 -11.00 15.30 -6.80
N ARG A 176 -10.24 14.21 -6.67
CA ARG A 176 -8.87 14.13 -7.15
C ARG A 176 -8.81 14.06 -8.68
N TYR A 177 -9.69 13.28 -9.30
CA TYR A 177 -9.84 13.18 -10.75
C TYR A 177 -10.24 14.51 -11.39
N GLU A 178 -11.24 15.20 -10.86
CA GLU A 178 -11.70 16.51 -11.36
C GLU A 178 -10.60 17.59 -11.30
N ARG A 179 -9.65 17.45 -10.38
CA ARG A 179 -8.46 18.31 -10.28
C ARG A 179 -7.34 17.94 -11.26
N GLY A 180 -7.49 16.85 -12.02
CA GLY A 180 -6.46 16.31 -12.91
C GLY A 180 -5.29 15.64 -12.16
N LEU A 181 -5.50 15.22 -10.92
CA LEU A 181 -4.47 14.60 -10.05
C LEU A 181 -4.57 13.07 -9.96
N LEU A 182 -5.56 12.49 -10.64
CA LEU A 182 -5.79 11.06 -10.74
C LEU A 182 -6.16 10.77 -12.20
N ASN A 183 -5.55 9.76 -12.79
CA ASN A 183 -5.90 9.27 -14.11
C ASN A 183 -6.80 8.04 -14.01
N ARG A 184 -6.40 7.08 -13.16
CA ARG A 184 -7.00 5.75 -13.14
C ARG A 184 -6.80 5.05 -11.79
N VAL A 185 -7.77 4.23 -11.44
CA VAL A 185 -7.73 3.34 -10.28
C VAL A 185 -7.94 1.91 -10.76
N TRP A 186 -7.01 1.02 -10.43
CA TRP A 186 -7.12 -0.40 -10.75
C TRP A 186 -7.47 -1.20 -9.51
N PHE A 187 -8.40 -2.13 -9.68
CA PHE A 187 -8.74 -3.12 -8.67
C PHE A 187 -8.43 -4.49 -9.22
N ARG A 188 -7.66 -5.25 -8.44
CA ARG A 188 -7.37 -6.66 -8.68
C ARG A 188 -7.58 -7.43 -7.39
N CYS A 189 -7.74 -8.72 -7.52
CA CYS A 189 -7.90 -9.61 -6.38
C CYS A 189 -7.07 -10.86 -6.66
N THR A 190 -6.03 -11.08 -5.86
CA THR A 190 -5.09 -12.17 -6.04
C THR A 190 -5.04 -13.05 -4.80
N THR A 191 -4.75 -14.33 -4.97
CA THR A 191 -4.55 -15.28 -3.86
C THR A 191 -3.20 -15.12 -3.15
N ARG A 192 -2.38 -14.18 -3.63
CA ARG A 192 -1.09 -13.89 -3.02
C ARG A 192 -1.29 -12.85 -1.94
N MET A 193 -1.77 -13.28 -0.78
CA MET A 193 -1.32 -12.61 0.42
C MET A 193 0.20 -12.82 0.44
N MET A 194 0.95 -11.74 0.29
CA MET A 194 2.34 -11.75 0.67
C MET A 194 2.37 -11.73 2.20
N SER A 195 1.81 -12.75 2.87
CA SER A 195 2.23 -13.01 4.25
C SER A 195 3.69 -13.44 4.12
N TRP A 196 4.57 -12.46 4.23
CA TRP A 196 5.99 -12.60 3.97
C TRP A 196 6.66 -13.64 4.88
N ASP A 197 5.93 -14.04 5.94
CA ASP A 197 6.22 -15.12 6.86
C ASP A 197 5.97 -16.54 6.29
N GLY A 198 5.64 -16.65 5.01
CA GLY A 198 5.37 -17.93 4.32
C GLY A 198 3.88 -18.25 4.24
N PRO A 199 3.51 -19.30 3.48
CA PRO A 199 2.11 -19.65 3.26
C PRO A 199 1.42 -19.88 4.59
N SER A 200 0.46 -19.03 4.94
CA SER A 200 -0.46 -19.32 6.04
C SER A 200 -1.15 -20.64 5.74
N SER A 201 -1.08 -21.58 6.70
CA SER A 201 -1.55 -22.96 6.61
C SER A 201 -3.07 -23.11 6.41
N SER A 202 -3.80 -22.07 6.00
CA SER A 202 -5.23 -22.18 5.68
C SER A 202 -5.41 -22.63 4.22
N SER A 203 -5.03 -23.88 3.94
CA SER A 203 -5.03 -24.49 2.59
C SER A 203 -6.41 -24.88 2.03
N ASP A 204 -7.50 -24.63 2.75
CA ASP A 204 -8.81 -25.24 2.42
C ASP A 204 -9.91 -24.23 2.04
N ARG A 205 -9.59 -22.95 1.85
CA ARG A 205 -10.58 -21.93 1.45
C ARG A 205 -10.53 -21.65 -0.04
N THR A 206 -11.71 -21.70 -0.66
CA THR A 206 -11.90 -21.22 -2.03
C THR A 206 -11.62 -19.71 -2.06
N PRO A 207 -10.73 -19.24 -2.95
CA PRO A 207 -10.48 -17.82 -3.15
C PRO A 207 -11.79 -17.05 -3.40
N ASP A 208 -12.01 -15.98 -2.64
CA ASP A 208 -13.16 -15.08 -2.83
C ASP A 208 -12.75 -13.86 -3.66
N HIS A 209 -13.28 -13.77 -4.88
CA HIS A 209 -13.07 -12.64 -5.77
C HIS A 209 -14.27 -11.68 -5.83
N SER A 210 -15.29 -11.90 -4.98
CA SER A 210 -16.54 -11.12 -4.98
C SER A 210 -16.33 -9.63 -4.73
N ILE A 211 -15.22 -9.23 -4.11
CA ILE A 211 -14.87 -7.81 -3.94
C ILE A 211 -14.78 -7.07 -5.26
N LEU A 212 -14.29 -7.71 -6.33
CA LEU A 212 -14.18 -7.08 -7.65
C LEU A 212 -15.55 -6.74 -8.24
N ASP A 213 -16.54 -7.61 -8.02
CA ASP A 213 -17.92 -7.37 -8.46
C ASP A 213 -18.62 -6.29 -7.63
N ARG A 214 -18.17 -6.08 -6.37
CA ARG A 214 -18.74 -5.13 -5.42
C ARG A 214 -18.18 -3.72 -5.58
N VAL A 215 -16.89 -3.58 -5.84
CA VAL A 215 -16.21 -2.26 -5.91
C VAL A 215 -16.92 -1.29 -6.85
N ARG A 216 -17.40 -1.74 -8.02
CA ARG A 216 -18.15 -0.88 -8.95
C ARG A 216 -19.48 -0.39 -8.39
N LYS A 217 -20.16 -1.21 -7.58
CA LYS A 217 -21.42 -0.83 -6.92
C LYS A 217 -21.18 0.12 -5.75
N LEU A 218 -20.05 -0.04 -5.08
CA LEU A 218 -19.66 0.73 -3.90
C LEU A 218 -19.00 2.08 -4.26
N LEU A 219 -18.44 2.21 -5.46
CA LEU A 219 -17.83 3.44 -5.99
C LEU A 219 -18.55 3.92 -7.27
N PRO A 220 -19.86 4.18 -7.20
CA PRO A 220 -20.67 4.43 -8.39
C PRO A 220 -20.27 5.70 -9.15
N GLN A 221 -19.81 6.76 -8.47
CA GLN A 221 -19.41 7.99 -9.14
C GLN A 221 -18.13 7.76 -9.93
N SER A 222 -17.13 7.13 -9.32
CA SER A 222 -15.86 6.78 -9.96
C SER A 222 -16.04 5.81 -11.14
N ASP A 223 -16.94 4.83 -11.03
CA ASP A 223 -17.28 3.92 -12.15
C ASP A 223 -17.94 4.70 -13.30
N ASN A 224 -18.91 5.56 -12.99
CA ASN A 224 -19.58 6.41 -13.99
C ASN A 224 -18.63 7.41 -14.67
N ALA A 225 -17.61 7.89 -13.94
CA ALA A 225 -16.56 8.75 -14.49
C ALA A 225 -15.56 7.99 -15.38
N GLY A 226 -15.62 6.65 -15.39
CA GLY A 226 -14.73 5.80 -16.19
C GLY A 226 -13.29 5.74 -15.67
N ILE A 227 -13.06 6.08 -14.40
CA ILE A 227 -11.72 6.05 -13.79
C ILE A 227 -11.38 4.71 -13.15
N ILE A 228 -12.37 3.83 -13.00
CA ILE A 228 -12.23 2.51 -12.39
C ILE A 228 -11.99 1.44 -13.46
N ASP A 229 -10.94 0.67 -13.24
CA ASP A 229 -10.70 -0.56 -13.97
C ASP A 229 -10.56 -1.76 -13.05
N VAL A 230 -11.22 -2.85 -13.44
CA VAL A 230 -11.28 -4.07 -12.65
C VAL A 230 -10.66 -5.19 -13.46
N ASP A 231 -9.55 -5.74 -12.94
CA ASP A 231 -8.83 -6.84 -13.56
C ASP A 231 -9.39 -8.19 -13.07
N TYR A 232 -10.22 -8.81 -13.92
CA TYR A 232 -10.74 -10.17 -13.71
C TYR A 232 -9.82 -11.27 -14.28
N SER A 233 -8.74 -10.91 -14.97
CA SER A 233 -7.95 -11.84 -15.80
C SER A 233 -7.08 -12.81 -14.98
N ARG A 234 -6.85 -12.53 -13.69
CA ARG A 234 -6.04 -13.38 -12.80
C ARG A 234 -6.80 -14.49 -12.07
N ARG A 235 -7.99 -14.88 -12.54
CA ARG A 235 -8.74 -16.03 -11.98
C ARG A 235 -7.99 -17.38 -12.09
N PHE A 236 -6.92 -17.49 -12.88
CA PHE A 236 -6.20 -18.75 -13.09
C PHE A 236 -4.69 -18.55 -13.34
N LEU A 237 -3.88 -18.89 -12.34
CA LEU A 237 -2.70 -19.74 -12.57
C LEU A 237 -2.90 -20.97 -11.68
N GLY A 238 -3.77 -21.85 -12.15
CA GLY A 238 -3.69 -23.25 -11.77
C GLY A 238 -2.60 -23.86 -12.63
N ASP A 239 -1.51 -24.27 -11.99
CA ASP A 239 -0.71 -25.39 -12.47
C ASP A 239 -1.48 -26.70 -12.24
#